data_AF-A0A9D6JWW2-F1
#
_entry.id   AF-A0A9D6JWW2-F1
#
_cell.length_a   1.000
_cell.length_b   1.000
_cell.length_c   1.000
_cell.angle_alpha   90.00
_cell.angle_beta   90.00
_cell.angle_gamma   90.00
#
_symmetry.space_group_name_H-M   'P 1'
#
loop_
_entity.id
_entity.type
_entity.pdbx_description
1 polymer ?
#
loop_
_entity_poly.entity_id
_entity_poly.type
_entity_poly.pdbx_seq_one_letter_code
_entity_poly.pdbx_strand_id
1 'polypeptide(L)'
;MANDIFVDSSYTVCVKNLTTLRKVRRENQTDFWYRFGVTQSRGSRFEKSNSIPPTVAILIALYLGKKISDADLLAAVHQSNEPMKLESTVSSVLRGND
;
A
#
# COMPACT_ATOMS: atom_id res chain seq x y z
N MET A 1 18.01 -6.23 21.65
CA MET A 1 17.48 -4.85 21.52
C MET A 1 16.92 -4.64 20.10
N ALA A 2 15.79 -5.26 19.73
CA ALA A 2 15.16 -5.02 18.41
C ALA A 2 13.70 -5.54 18.29
N ASN A 3 12.86 -5.48 19.33
CA ASN A 3 11.45 -5.91 19.24
C ASN A 3 10.43 -4.81 19.60
N ASP A 4 10.87 -3.57 19.80
CA ASP A 4 10.00 -2.49 20.33
C ASP A 4 9.34 -1.64 19.24
N ILE A 5 8.76 -2.30 18.24
CA ILE A 5 7.61 -1.76 17.52
C ILE A 5 6.49 -2.78 17.73
N PHE A 6 6.06 -2.88 18.98
CA PHE A 6 5.01 -3.79 19.42
C PHE A 6 3.77 -3.59 18.56
N VAL A 7 3.53 -4.55 17.68
CA VAL A 7 2.18 -4.95 17.30
C VAL A 7 1.57 -5.44 18.62
N ASP A 8 0.78 -4.59 19.27
CA ASP A 8 -0.01 -5.02 20.42
C ASP A 8 -0.85 -6.24 20.00
N SER A 9 -1.10 -7.14 20.95
CA SER A 9 -1.84 -8.39 20.80
C SER A 9 -3.26 -8.21 20.21
N SER A 10 -3.70 -6.97 20.03
CA SER A 10 -4.97 -6.58 19.40
C SER A 10 -4.91 -6.35 17.87
N TYR A 11 -3.77 -6.58 17.20
CA TYR A 11 -3.60 -6.34 15.74
C TYR A 11 -3.94 -4.90 15.28
N THR A 12 -3.98 -3.93 16.20
CA THR A 12 -4.34 -2.55 15.86
C THR A 12 -3.12 -1.77 15.39
N VAL A 13 -3.13 -1.38 14.10
CA VAL A 13 -2.11 -0.51 13.54
C VAL A 13 -2.40 0.94 13.95
N CYS A 14 -1.64 1.46 14.91
CA CYS A 14 -1.75 2.85 15.34
C CYS A 14 -1.08 3.79 14.33
N VAL A 15 -1.80 4.85 13.92
CA VAL A 15 -1.29 5.89 12.99
C VAL A 15 -0.02 6.55 13.53
N LYS A 16 0.06 6.81 14.84
CA LYS A 16 1.27 7.39 15.46
C LYS A 16 2.49 6.48 15.29
N ASN A 17 2.30 5.16 15.34
CA ASN A 17 3.37 4.18 15.13
C ASN A 17 3.82 4.18 13.67
N LEU A 18 2.90 4.34 12.71
CA LEU A 18 3.23 4.43 11.29
C LEU A 18 4.00 5.70 10.93
N THR A 19 3.57 6.86 11.43
CA THR A 19 4.30 8.11 11.20
C THR A 19 5.70 8.05 11.80
N THR A 20 5.85 7.45 12.98
CA THR A 20 7.15 7.25 13.61
C THR A 20 8.02 6.29 12.82
N LEU A 21 7.48 5.14 12.38
CA LEU A 21 8.17 4.17 11.53
C LEU A 21 8.69 4.82 10.25
N ARG A 22 7.84 5.56 9.54
CA ARG A 22 8.21 6.29 8.32
C ARG A 22 9.36 7.26 8.57
N LYS A 23 9.30 8.03 9.65
CA LYS A 23 10.36 8.99 10.04
C LYS A 23 11.67 8.29 10.37
N VAL A 24 11.63 7.17 11.10
CA VAL A 24 12.82 6.36 11.43
C VAL A 24 13.47 5.81 10.16
N ARG A 25 12.65 5.39 9.19
CA ARG A 25 13.10 4.92 7.87
C ARG A 25 13.53 6.04 6.93
N ARG A 26 13.37 7.32 7.33
CA ARG A 26 13.64 8.52 6.53
C ARG A 26 12.90 8.56 5.19
N GLU A 27 11.72 7.97 5.15
CA GLU A 27 10.88 7.95 3.96
C GLU A 27 9.96 9.18 3.94
N ASN A 28 9.78 9.77 2.76
CA ASN A 28 8.77 10.82 2.58
C ASN A 28 7.35 10.18 2.58
N GLN A 29 6.31 11.01 2.74
CA GLN A 29 4.92 10.52 2.78
C GLN A 29 4.55 9.78 1.49
N THR A 30 4.92 10.32 0.34
CA THR A 30 4.57 9.74 -0.96
C THR A 30 5.09 8.31 -1.08
N ASP A 31 6.39 8.10 -0.85
CA ASP A 31 7.03 6.80 -1.03
C ASP A 31 6.56 5.76 -0.01
N PHE A 32 6.24 6.22 1.21
CA PHE A 32 5.66 5.34 2.22
C PHE A 32 4.26 4.88 1.84
N TRP A 33 3.39 5.79 1.42
CA TRP A 33 1.98 5.49 1.16
C TRP A 33 1.74 4.85 -0.21
N TYR A 34 2.57 5.18 -1.21
CA TYR A 34 2.43 4.69 -2.57
C TYR A 34 2.51 3.17 -2.67
N ARG A 35 3.35 2.52 -1.86
CA ARG A 35 3.46 1.04 -1.81
C ARG A 35 2.14 0.36 -1.43
N PHE A 36 1.27 1.05 -0.69
CA PHE A 36 -0.04 0.54 -0.30
C PHE A 36 -1.16 1.00 -1.25
N GLY A 37 -0.81 1.54 -2.42
CA GLY A 37 -1.77 2.10 -3.39
C GLY A 37 -2.40 3.42 -2.93
N VAL A 38 -1.80 4.10 -1.96
CA VAL A 38 -2.34 5.33 -1.38
C VAL A 38 -1.61 6.54 -1.94
N THR A 39 -2.36 7.48 -2.51
CA THR A 39 -1.80 8.75 -3.01
C THR A 39 -1.31 9.65 -1.86
N GLN A 40 -0.37 10.56 -2.15
CA GLN A 40 0.20 11.48 -1.15
C GLN A 40 -0.87 12.28 -0.38
N SER A 41 -1.91 12.78 -1.05
CA SER A 41 -3.00 13.54 -0.42
C SER A 41 -3.82 12.69 0.56
N ARG A 42 -4.11 11.44 0.19
CA ARG A 42 -4.81 10.46 1.05
C ARG A 42 -3.93 10.04 2.22
N GLY A 43 -2.64 9.79 1.99
CA GLY A 43 -1.66 9.48 3.03
C GLY A 43 -1.52 10.60 4.06
N SER A 44 -1.47 11.86 3.61
CA SER A 44 -1.49 13.04 4.49
C SER A 44 -2.75 13.08 5.35
N ARG A 45 -3.92 12.73 4.78
CA ARG A 45 -5.18 12.66 5.54
C ARG A 45 -5.11 11.57 6.60
N PHE A 46 -4.61 10.38 6.26
CA PHE A 46 -4.50 9.27 7.20
C PHE A 46 -3.59 9.61 8.38
N GLU A 47 -2.45 10.24 8.14
CA GLU A 47 -1.53 10.69 9.21
C GLU A 47 -2.16 11.76 10.13
N LYS A 48 -3.15 12.52 9.66
CA LYS A 48 -3.82 13.59 10.43
C LYS A 48 -5.11 13.14 11.11
N SER A 49 -5.92 12.32 10.44
CA SER A 49 -7.30 12.01 10.87
C SER A 49 -7.41 10.72 11.68
N ASN A 50 -6.30 10.03 11.96
CA ASN A 50 -6.26 8.74 12.69
C ASN A 50 -7.21 7.66 12.14
N SER A 51 -7.64 7.77 10.88
CA SER A 51 -8.63 6.89 10.27
C SER A 51 -8.06 6.28 9.01
N ILE A 52 -7.54 5.06 9.14
CA ILE A 52 -7.03 4.25 8.02
C ILE A 52 -8.13 3.27 7.60
N PRO A 53 -8.47 3.17 6.31
CA PRO A 53 -9.43 2.18 5.84
C PRO A 53 -8.98 0.74 6.19
N PRO A 54 -9.89 -0.17 6.53
CA PRO A 54 -9.54 -1.55 6.92
C PRO A 54 -8.64 -2.26 5.92
N THR A 55 -8.88 -2.10 4.61
CA THR A 55 -8.07 -2.71 3.55
C THR A 55 -6.61 -2.28 3.61
N VAL A 56 -6.35 -0.99 3.85
CA VAL A 56 -4.99 -0.46 3.95
C VAL A 56 -4.33 -0.93 5.25
N ALA A 57 -5.09 -1.00 6.36
CA ALA A 57 -4.59 -1.51 7.63
C ALA A 57 -4.16 -2.97 7.56
N ILE A 58 -4.91 -3.82 6.84
CA ILE A 58 -4.57 -5.23 6.61
C ILE A 58 -3.23 -5.34 5.86
N LEU A 59 -3.05 -4.60 4.76
CA LEU A 59 -1.79 -4.61 4.00
C LEU A 59 -0.60 -4.18 4.85
N ILE A 60 -0.79 -3.14 5.66
CA ILE A 60 0.26 -2.67 6.58
C ILE A 60 0.57 -3.74 7.63
N ALA A 61 -0.44 -4.39 8.21
CA ALA A 61 -0.23 -5.45 9.19
C ALA A 61 0.57 -6.63 8.60
N LEU A 62 0.23 -7.05 7.37
CA LEU A 62 0.97 -8.09 6.64
C LEU A 62 2.42 -7.68 6.36
N TYR A 63 2.63 -6.43 5.94
CA TYR A 63 3.95 -5.88 5.65
C TYR A 63 4.83 -5.79 6.91
N LEU A 64 4.30 -5.28 8.02
CA LEU A 64 5.01 -5.22 9.30
C LEU A 64 5.27 -6.62 9.87
N GLY A 65 4.35 -7.56 9.65
CA GLY A 65 4.50 -8.98 9.95
C GLY A 65 5.47 -9.72 9.02
N LYS A 66 6.12 -9.01 8.07
CA LYS A 66 7.03 -9.57 7.05
C LYS A 66 6.43 -10.72 6.23
N LYS A 67 5.10 -10.74 6.07
CA LYS A 67 4.39 -11.72 5.23
C LYS A 67 4.42 -11.32 3.75
N ILE A 68 4.49 -10.03 3.50
CA ILE A 68 4.66 -9.43 2.17
C ILE A 68 5.80 -8.43 2.22
N SER A 69 6.52 -8.29 1.10
CA SER A 69 7.65 -7.38 0.93
C SER A 69 7.28 -6.16 0.09
N ASP A 70 8.19 -5.19 0.01
CA ASP A 70 8.03 -4.03 -0.87
C ASP A 70 7.91 -4.44 -2.36
N ALA A 71 8.61 -5.51 -2.77
CA ALA A 71 8.52 -6.03 -4.13
C ALA A 71 7.12 -6.59 -4.44
N ASP A 72 6.51 -7.33 -3.50
CA ASP A 72 5.16 -7.88 -3.65
C ASP A 72 4.12 -6.77 -3.79
N LEU A 73 4.25 -5.73 -2.97
CA LEU A 73 3.37 -4.57 -2.97
C LEU A 73 3.49 -3.76 -4.27
N LEU A 74 4.71 -3.49 -4.73
CA LEU A 74 4.93 -2.78 -6.00
C LEU A 74 4.43 -3.58 -7.19
N ALA A 75 4.71 -4.88 -7.25
CA ALA A 75 4.19 -5.76 -8.31
C ALA A 75 2.66 -5.74 -8.35
N ALA A 76 1.99 -5.82 -7.19
CA ALA A 76 0.53 -5.75 -7.10
C ALA A 76 -0.03 -4.38 -7.52
N VAL A 77 0.62 -3.28 -7.13
CA VAL A 77 0.25 -1.91 -7.55
C VAL A 77 0.40 -1.75 -9.05
N HIS A 78 1.50 -2.22 -9.65
CA HIS A 78 1.68 -2.22 -11.10
C HIS A 78 0.60 -3.05 -11.78
N GLN A 79 0.36 -4.29 -11.35
CA GLN A 79 -0.66 -5.15 -11.94
C GLN A 79 -2.08 -4.55 -11.85
N SER A 80 -2.37 -3.78 -10.80
CA SER A 80 -3.67 -3.10 -10.61
C SER A 80 -3.80 -1.78 -11.37
N ASN A 81 -2.67 -1.14 -11.69
CA ASN A 81 -2.61 0.13 -12.44
C ASN A 81 -2.30 -0.06 -13.93
N GLU A 82 -1.86 -1.25 -14.35
CA GLU A 82 -1.99 -1.66 -15.74
C GLU A 82 -3.47 -1.57 -16.10
N PRO A 83 -3.85 -0.91 -17.21
CA PRO A 83 -5.24 -0.94 -17.64
C PRO A 83 -5.62 -2.41 -17.75
N MET A 84 -6.74 -2.81 -17.11
CA MET A 84 -7.30 -4.15 -17.25
C MET A 84 -7.02 -4.65 -18.66
N LYS A 85 -6.24 -5.73 -18.78
CA LYS A 85 -5.80 -6.33 -20.04
C LYS A 85 -6.97 -7.00 -20.79
N LEU A 86 -8.13 -6.37 -20.74
CA LEU A 86 -9.34 -6.69 -21.47
C LEU A 86 -9.37 -5.93 -22.80
N GLU A 87 -8.82 -4.72 -22.87
CA GLU A 87 -8.87 -3.89 -24.10
C GLU A 87 -7.95 -4.39 -25.24
N SER A 88 -6.87 -5.12 -24.94
CA SER A 88 -6.00 -5.65 -26.00
C SER A 88 -6.64 -6.82 -26.75
N THR A 89 -7.47 -7.61 -26.06
CA THR A 89 -8.18 -8.74 -26.68
C THR A 89 -9.33 -8.25 -27.56
N VAL A 90 -10.07 -7.22 -27.12
CA VAL A 90 -11.19 -6.65 -27.89
C VAL A 90 -10.70 -5.93 -29.14
N SER A 91 -9.57 -5.21 -29.06
CA SER A 91 -8.99 -4.50 -30.21
C SER A 91 -8.45 -5.44 -31.30
N SER A 92 -7.94 -6.62 -30.94
CA SER A 92 -7.53 -7.66 -31.91
C SER A 92 -8.72 -8.31 -32.61
N VAL A 93 -9.86 -8.44 -31.92
CA VAL A 93 -11.09 -9.03 -32.49
C VAL A 93 -11.80 -8.05 -33.41
N LEU A 94 -11.76 -6.75 -33.10
CA LEU A 94 -12.45 -5.71 -33.89
C LEU A 94 -11.65 -5.19 -35.11
N ARG A 95 -10.37 -5.54 -35.26
CA ARG A 95 -9.53 -5.15 -36.42
C ARG A 95 -9.39 -6.23 -37.51
N GLY A 96 -10.10 -7.35 -37.39
CA GLY A 96 -9.93 -8.54 -38.23
C GLY A 96 -11.01 -8.80 -39.28
N ASN A 97 -11.88 -7.84 -39.59
CA ASN A 97 -12.89 -7.96 -40.65
C ASN A 97 -12.89 -6.70 -41.50
N ASP A 98 -11.92 -6.58 -42.40
CA ASP A 98 -11.98 -5.80 -43.65
C ASP A 98 -10.90 -6.34 -44.61
#